data_AF-Q4N8B6-F1
#
_entry.id   AF-Q4N8B6-F1
#
_cell.length_a   1.000
_cell.length_b   1.000
_cell.length_c   1.000
_cell.angle_alpha   90.00
_cell.angle_beta   90.00
_cell.angle_gamma   90.00
#
_symmetry.space_group_name_H-M   'P 1'
#
loop_
_entity.id
_entity.type
_entity.pdbx_description
1 polymer ?
#
loop_
_entity_poly.entity_id
_entity_poly.type
_entity_poly.pdbx_seq_one_letter_code
_entity_poly.pdbx_strand_id
1 'polypeptide(L)'
;MRIYVVLEDSDLRNTRESRLDILHQSLLILQDSILNKELCLKVYIRTVDNELIDVNPAFSVPRTLELFEVLIQSLVTNRKVKSTNNNILLQLQQQKLREWKIYFR
;
A
#
# COMPACT_ATOMS: atom_id res chain seq x y z
N MET A 1 11.43 -14.69 10.56
CA MET A 1 10.37 -13.85 11.15
C MET A 1 9.91 -12.89 10.07
N ARG A 2 8.63 -12.88 9.69
CA ARG A 2 8.09 -11.89 8.73
C ARG A 2 7.17 -10.96 9.50
N ILE A 3 7.45 -9.66 9.41
CA ILE A 3 6.64 -8.63 10.04
C ILE A 3 5.64 -8.15 9.03
N TYR A 4 4.40 -8.03 9.47
CA TYR A 4 3.34 -7.54 8.64
C TYR A 4 2.73 -6.28 9.24
N VAL A 5 2.58 -5.26 8.41
CA VAL A 5 1.95 -3.99 8.81
C VAL A 5 0.73 -3.79 7.94
N VAL A 6 -0.41 -3.62 8.59
CA VAL A 6 -1.68 -3.28 7.93
C VAL A 6 -2.02 -1.84 8.32
N LEU A 7 -2.05 -0.96 7.33
CA LEU A 7 -2.49 0.42 7.50
C LEU A 7 -3.97 0.50 7.10
N GLU A 8 -4.82 1.02 7.98
CA GLU A 8 -6.25 1.20 7.69
C GLU A 8 -6.47 2.65 7.26
N ASP A 9 -7.05 2.86 6.07
CA ASP A 9 -7.40 4.18 5.55
C ASP A 9 -8.90 4.31 5.30
N SER A 10 -9.44 5.47 5.63
CA SER A 10 -10.87 5.78 5.67
C SER A 10 -11.52 6.02 4.30
N ASP A 11 -10.80 6.44 3.25
CA ASP A 11 -11.32 6.45 1.85
C ASP A 11 -10.29 6.96 0.82
N LEU A 12 -9.73 6.06 0.00
CA LEU A 12 -8.78 6.45 -1.06
C LEU A 12 -9.41 7.23 -2.24
N ARG A 13 -10.74 7.31 -2.35
CA ARG A 13 -11.44 8.03 -3.43
C ARG A 13 -11.69 9.49 -3.11
N ASN A 14 -11.69 9.86 -1.84
CA ASN A 14 -11.93 11.23 -1.41
C ASN A 14 -10.69 11.78 -0.70
N THR A 15 -9.79 12.43 -1.45
CA THR A 15 -8.53 13.02 -0.98
C THR A 15 -8.73 14.03 0.17
N ARG A 16 -9.93 14.58 0.34
CA ARG A 16 -10.24 15.52 1.44
C ARG A 16 -10.63 14.83 2.74
N GLU A 17 -11.10 13.59 2.67
CA GLU A 17 -11.52 12.78 3.83
C GLU A 17 -10.48 11.71 4.20
N SER A 18 -9.67 11.23 3.24
CA SER A 18 -8.52 10.40 3.55
C SER A 18 -7.34 11.21 4.04
N ARG A 19 -6.76 10.74 5.15
CA ARG A 19 -5.48 11.24 5.68
C ARG A 19 -4.32 10.59 4.95
N LEU A 20 -4.29 10.79 3.63
CA LEU A 20 -3.24 10.25 2.75
C LEU A 20 -1.85 10.76 3.15
N ASP A 21 -1.76 11.89 3.83
CA ASP A 21 -0.54 12.41 4.44
C ASP A 21 0.06 11.43 5.47
N ILE A 22 -0.77 10.88 6.36
CA ILE A 22 -0.34 9.90 7.36
C ILE A 22 0.07 8.60 6.67
N LEU A 23 -0.72 8.13 5.71
CA LEU A 23 -0.43 6.92 4.94
C LEU A 23 0.90 7.06 4.19
N HIS A 24 1.11 8.19 3.53
CA HIS A 24 2.32 8.53 2.80
C HIS A 24 3.56 8.51 3.70
N GLN A 25 3.51 9.22 4.83
CA GLN A 25 4.62 9.25 5.79
C GLN A 25 4.91 7.87 6.37
N SER A 26 3.86 7.12 6.70
CA SER A 26 4.01 5.74 7.21
C SER A 26 4.70 4.84 6.18
N LEU A 27 4.29 4.92 4.91
CA LEU A 27 4.89 4.13 3.83
C LEU A 27 6.34 4.52 3.56
N LEU A 28 6.69 5.81 3.61
CA LEU A 28 8.07 6.26 3.47
C LEU A 28 8.95 5.61 4.55
N ILE A 29 8.54 5.69 5.82
CA ILE A 29 9.29 5.14 6.95
C ILE A 29 9.40 3.61 6.85
N LEU A 30 8.31 2.93 6.51
CA LEU A 30 8.26 1.47 6.39
C LEU A 30 9.17 0.97 5.25
N GLN A 31 9.11 1.61 4.07
CA GLN A 31 9.90 1.20 2.91
C GLN A 31 11.39 1.51 3.07
N ASP A 32 11.76 2.58 3.80
CA ASP A 32 13.15 2.90 4.09
C ASP A 32 13.74 2.09 5.26
N SER A 33 12.90 1.36 5.99
CA SER A 33 13.32 0.55 7.14
C SER A 33 14.30 -0.57 6.75
N ILE A 34 15.19 -0.92 7.69
CA ILE A 34 16.11 -2.08 7.53
C ILE A 34 15.30 -3.36 7.29
N LEU A 35 14.12 -3.48 7.91
CA LEU A 35 13.24 -4.63 7.73
C LEU A 35 12.79 -4.81 6.28
N ASN A 36 12.51 -3.72 5.56
CA ASN A 36 12.18 -3.80 4.14
C ASN A 36 13.39 -4.16 3.28
N LYS A 37 14.57 -3.61 3.60
CA LYS A 37 15.85 -3.93 2.92
C LYS A 37 16.20 -5.41 3.03
N GLU A 38 15.93 -6.03 4.18
CA GLU A 38 16.11 -7.47 4.41
C GLU A 38 14.93 -8.33 3.92
N LEU A 39 13.96 -7.75 3.18
CA LEU A 39 12.76 -8.41 2.67
C LEU A 39 11.94 -9.15 3.75
N CYS A 40 12.05 -8.69 5.00
CA CYS A 40 11.38 -9.24 6.17
C CYS A 40 10.08 -8.51 6.50
N LEU A 41 9.81 -7.38 5.83
CA LEU A 41 8.59 -6.59 5.98
C LEU A 41 7.64 -6.87 4.82
N LYS A 42 6.36 -7.06 5.14
CA LYS A 42 5.28 -7.02 4.15
C LYS A 42 4.22 -6.02 4.57
N VAL A 43 3.96 -5.05 3.70
CA VAL A 43 3.05 -3.94 3.98
C VAL A 43 1.76 -4.14 3.19
N TYR A 44 0.65 -3.99 3.87
CA TYR A 44 -0.68 -4.01 3.30
C TYR A 44 -1.44 -2.74 3.70
N ILE A 45 -2.28 -2.24 2.80
CA ILE A 45 -3.16 -1.11 3.08
C ILE A 45 -4.59 -1.60 2.90
N ARG A 46 -5.40 -1.46 3.95
CA ARG A 46 -6.82 -1.82 3.92
C ARG A 46 -7.66 -0.57 3.75
N THR A 47 -8.55 -0.59 2.78
CA THR A 47 -9.54 0.47 2.57
C THR A 47 -10.84 0.16 3.30
N VAL A 48 -11.70 1.17 3.49
CA VAL A 48 -13.07 0.99 4.03
C VAL A 48 -13.95 0.09 3.18
N ASP A 49 -13.71 0.05 1.86
CA ASP A 49 -14.38 -0.86 0.93
C ASP A 49 -13.95 -2.33 1.11
N ASN A 50 -13.17 -2.62 2.16
CA ASN A 50 -12.63 -3.93 2.48
C ASN A 50 -11.74 -4.49 1.35
N GLU A 51 -11.10 -3.58 0.62
CA GLU A 51 -10.10 -3.92 -0.40
C GLU A 51 -8.71 -3.85 0.23
N LEU A 52 -7.81 -4.71 -0.25
CA LEU A 52 -6.43 -4.79 0.25
C LEU A 52 -5.48 -4.37 -0.87
N ILE A 53 -4.58 -3.44 -0.57
CA ILE A 53 -3.45 -3.10 -1.44
C ILE A 53 -2.25 -3.88 -0.95
N ASP A 54 -1.72 -4.76 -1.79
CA ASP A 54 -0.40 -5.38 -1.58
C ASP A 54 0.67 -4.40 -2.08
N VAL A 55 1.56 -4.01 -1.17
CA VAL A 55 2.68 -3.10 -1.45
C VAL A 55 3.94 -3.93 -1.67
N ASN A 56 4.47 -3.88 -2.88
CA ASN A 56 5.71 -4.57 -3.20
C ASN A 56 6.90 -3.94 -2.44
N PRO A 57 7.82 -4.72 -1.84
CA PRO A 57 9.04 -4.20 -1.25
C PRO A 57 9.88 -3.32 -2.19
N ALA A 58 9.83 -3.59 -3.51
CA ALA A 58 10.52 -2.82 -4.53
C ALA A 58 9.81 -1.49 -4.90
N PHE A 59 8.63 -1.23 -4.34
CA PHE A 59 7.90 0.01 -4.57
C PHE A 59 8.61 1.18 -3.86
N SER A 60 9.18 2.08 -4.66
CA SER A 60 9.69 3.37 -4.19
C SER A 60 8.55 4.38 -4.08
N VAL A 61 8.27 4.80 -2.85
CA VAL A 61 7.20 5.76 -2.56
C VAL A 61 7.62 7.14 -3.10
N PRO A 62 6.78 7.82 -3.91
CA PRO A 62 7.04 9.20 -4.30
C PRO A 62 7.29 10.11 -3.10
N ARG A 63 8.31 10.98 -3.16
CA ARG A 63 8.70 11.82 -2.00
C ARG A 63 7.72 12.94 -1.70
N THR A 64 7.00 13.43 -2.69
CA THR A 64 6.00 14.49 -2.52
C THR A 64 4.61 13.89 -2.39
N LEU A 65 3.79 14.48 -1.53
CA LEU A 65 2.41 14.03 -1.32
C LEU A 65 1.58 14.13 -2.61
N GLU A 66 1.73 15.21 -3.38
CA GLU A 66 1.01 15.42 -4.64
C GLU A 66 1.23 14.29 -5.66
N LEU A 67 2.48 13.80 -5.80
CA LEU A 67 2.78 12.68 -6.70
C LEU A 67 2.22 11.36 -6.15
N PHE A 68 2.23 11.21 -4.83
CA PHE A 68 1.64 10.04 -4.18
C PHE A 68 0.12 10.00 -4.37
N GLU A 69 -0.58 11.14 -4.25
CA GLU A 69 -2.02 11.26 -4.49
C GLU A 69 -2.38 10.87 -5.93
N VAL A 70 -1.65 11.38 -6.93
CA VAL A 70 -1.83 10.99 -8.34
C VAL A 70 -1.63 9.49 -8.53
N LEU A 71 -0.64 8.90 -7.85
CA LEU A 71 -0.37 7.47 -7.92
C LEU A 71 -1.48 6.63 -7.29
N ILE A 72 -2.00 7.02 -6.13
CA ILE A 72 -3.14 6.36 -5.48
C ILE A 72 -4.39 6.46 -6.34
N GLN A 73 -4.66 7.62 -6.94
CA GLN A 73 -5.79 7.79 -7.87
C GLN A 73 -5.67 6.85 -9.09
N SER A 74 -4.45 6.70 -9.62
CA SER A 74 -4.15 5.74 -10.69
C SER A 74 -4.34 4.29 -10.23
N LEU A 75 -3.95 3.95 -9.01
CA LEU A 75 -4.15 2.62 -8.42
C LEU A 75 -5.64 2.29 -8.27
N VAL A 76 -6.45 3.23 -7.78
CA VAL A 76 -7.91 3.03 -7.62
C VAL A 76 -8.57 2.81 -8.98
N THR A 77 -8.16 3.56 -10.00
CA THR A 77 -8.71 3.46 -11.36
C THR A 77 -8.27 2.18 -12.06
N ASN A 78 -6.97 1.90 -12.07
CA ASN A 78 -6.37 0.80 -12.84
C ASN A 78 -6.29 -0.52 -12.07
N ARG A 79 -6.58 -0.51 -10.77
CA ARG A 79 -6.40 -1.62 -9.80
C ARG A 79 -4.97 -2.14 -9.63
N LYS A 80 -4.03 -1.71 -10.47
CA LYS A 80 -2.62 -2.11 -10.45
C LYS A 80 -1.75 -0.94 -10.86
N VAL A 81 -0.61 -0.79 -10.19
CA VAL A 81 0.47 0.12 -10.61
C VAL A 81 1.67 -0.73 -10.96
N LYS A 82 2.26 -0.46 -12.14
CA LYS A 82 3.40 -1.18 -12.66
C LYS A 82 4.61 -0.26 -12.78
N SER A 83 5.79 -0.83 -12.62
CA SER A 83 7.05 -0.17 -12.97
C SER A 83 7.19 -0.04 -14.49
N THR A 84 8.13 0.79 -14.92
CA THR A 84 8.64 0.83 -16.31
C THR A 84 9.00 -0.55 -16.86
N ASN A 85 9.53 -1.44 -16.02
CA ASN A 85 9.87 -2.82 -16.36
C ASN A 85 8.68 -3.80 -16.30
N ASN A 86 7.44 -3.29 -16.27
CA ASN A 86 6.19 -4.05 -16.20
C ASN A 86 5.99 -4.91 -14.93
N ASN A 87 6.87 -4.77 -13.93
CA ASN A 87 6.70 -5.38 -12.61
C ASN A 87 5.57 -4.71 -11.83
N ILE A 88 4.70 -5.50 -11.19
CA ILE A 88 3.60 -4.97 -10.38
C ILE A 88 4.17 -4.45 -9.05
N LEU A 89 4.00 -3.15 -8.80
CA LEU A 89 4.49 -2.48 -7.60
C LEU A 89 3.41 -2.33 -6.54
N LEU A 90 2.19 -2.00 -6.97
CA LEU A 90 1.01 -1.96 -6.11
C LEU A 90 -0.11 -2.72 -6.79
N GLN A 91 -0.86 -3.49 -6.01
CA GLN A 91 -2.02 -4.21 -6.51
C GLN A 91 -3.17 -4.13 -5.52
N LEU A 92 -4.29 -3.59 -5.98
CA LEU A 92 -5.55 -3.57 -5.28
C LEU A 92 -6.28 -4.89 -5.54
N GLN A 93 -6.62 -5.61 -4.47
CA GLN A 93 -7.32 -6.89 -4.50
C GLN A 93 -8.59 -6.80 -3.65
N GLN A 94 -9.71 -7.29 -4.19
CA GLN A 94 -10.92 -7.50 -3.41
C GLN A 94 -10.78 -8.80 -2.63
N GLN A 95 -10.62 -8.69 -1.30
CA GLN A 95 -10.55 -9.87 -0.42
C GLN A 95 -11.76 -9.92 0.51
N LYS A 96 -12.26 -11.13 0.78
CA LYS A 96 -13.29 -11.35 1.81
C LYS A 96 -12.61 -11.41 3.18
N LEU A 97 -13.15 -10.69 4.17
CA LEU A 97 -12.71 -10.56 5.59
C LEU A 97 -12.29 -11.84 6.34
N ARG A 98 -12.44 -13.04 5.77
CA ARG A 98 -12.12 -14.31 6.44
C ARG A 98 -10.71 -14.82 6.15
N GLU A 99 -10.07 -14.40 5.06
CA GLU A 99 -8.81 -15.02 4.60
C GLU A 99 -7.55 -14.38 5.19
N TRP A 100 -7.60 -13.13 5.69
CA TRP A 100 -6.41 -12.43 6.19
C TRP A 100 -5.71 -13.11 7.37
N LYS A 101 -6.46 -13.79 8.25
CA LYS A 101 -5.88 -14.56 9.37
C LYS A 101 -4.97 -15.71 8.91
N ILE A 102 -5.03 -16.10 7.64
CA ILE A 102 -4.22 -17.18 7.05
C ILE A 102 -2.85 -16.63 6.59
N TYR A 103 -2.76 -15.34 6.23
CA TYR A 103 -1.50 -14.72 5.76
C TYR A 103 -0.54 -14.35 6.91
N PHE A 104 -1.05 -14.19 8.13
CA PHE A 104 -0.27 -13.81 9.32
C PHE A 104 0.10 -15.01 10.21
N ARG A 105 -0.10 -16.24 9.72
CA ARG A 105 0.16 -17.48 10.46
C ARG A 105 1.46 -18.15 10.02
#